data_AF-A0A967MAL5-F1
#
_entry.id   AF-A0A967MAL5-F1
#
_cell.length_a   1.000
_cell.length_b   1.000
_cell.length_c   1.000
_cell.angle_alpha   90.00
_cell.angle_beta   90.00
_cell.angle_gamma   90.00
#
_symmetry.space_group_name_H-M   'P 1'
#
loop_
_entity.id
_entity.type
_entity.pdbx_description
1 polymer ?
#
loop_
_entity_poly.entity_id
_entity_poly.type
_entity_poly.pdbx_seq_one_letter_code
_entity_poly.pdbx_strand_id
1 'polypeptide(L)'
;LEHVIVYLVHLSLGARARHHQLSDLYSLVKNTSKPCIVAGDFNMLWGEREIDLFLAATGLQNANKCNLPTFPSRQPRRHLDFVLHSKEILIKNFTIPNVSFSDHLPVMVDFDVQVEEDHRSEQRAPHCYCQQNGCQTAITAA
;
A
#
# COMPACT_ATOMS: atom_id res chain seq x y z
N LEU A 1 -2.04 12.13 -13.20
CA LEU A 1 -2.94 11.53 -12.18
C LEU A 1 -4.13 12.46 -11.98
N GLU A 2 -4.96 12.66 -13.01
CA GLU A 2 -6.09 13.61 -12.90
C GLU A 2 -7.29 13.00 -12.13
N HIS A 3 -7.38 11.67 -12.13
CA HIS A 3 -8.51 10.90 -11.60
C HIS A 3 -8.24 10.22 -10.25
N VAL A 4 -7.06 10.37 -9.66
CA VAL A 4 -6.69 9.74 -8.38
C VAL A 4 -5.80 10.66 -7.55
N ILE A 5 -5.99 10.65 -6.24
CA ILE A 5 -5.11 11.33 -5.29
C ILE A 5 -4.24 10.29 -4.58
N VAL A 6 -2.95 10.60 -4.43
CA VAL A 6 -2.00 9.75 -3.72
C VAL A 6 -1.44 10.53 -2.53
N TYR A 7 -1.67 10.00 -1.33
CA TYR A 7 -1.03 10.43 -0.10
C TYR A 7 0.16 9.51 0.18
N LEU A 8 1.37 10.06 0.21
CA LEU A 8 2.56 9.34 0.62
C LEU A 8 2.93 9.78 2.05
N VAL A 9 3.08 8.83 2.96
CA VAL A 9 3.34 9.12 4.37
C VAL A 9 4.57 8.36 4.89
N HIS A 10 5.21 8.96 5.89
CA HIS A 10 6.15 8.29 6.77
C HIS A 10 5.78 8.71 8.20
N LEU A 11 5.12 7.83 8.94
CA LEU A 11 4.59 8.16 10.25
C LEU A 11 5.65 8.01 11.34
N SER A 12 5.42 8.68 12.46
CA SER A 12 6.36 8.67 13.58
C SER A 12 6.46 7.29 14.25
N LEU A 13 7.68 6.93 14.65
CA LEU A 13 7.93 5.84 15.60
C LEU A 13 7.22 6.08 16.95
N GLY A 14 7.08 7.34 17.35
CA GLY A 14 6.46 7.75 18.61
C GLY A 14 4.93 7.66 18.54
N ALA A 15 4.33 6.79 19.37
CA ALA A 15 2.89 6.50 19.32
C ALA A 15 1.98 7.73 19.42
N ARG A 16 2.31 8.68 20.30
CA ARG A 16 1.54 9.93 20.45
C ARG A 16 1.58 10.79 19.19
N ALA A 17 2.76 10.99 18.62
CA ALA A 17 2.91 11.77 17.39
C ALA A 17 2.22 11.08 16.22
N ARG A 18 2.39 9.76 16.08
CA ARG A 18 1.70 8.95 15.07
C ARG A 18 0.18 9.05 15.17
N HIS A 19 -0.37 8.99 16.38
CA HIS A 19 -1.81 9.16 16.58
C HIS A 19 -2.33 10.51 16.07
N HIS A 20 -1.62 11.61 16.34
CA HIS A 20 -1.96 12.93 15.78
C HIS A 20 -1.86 12.94 14.25
N GLN A 21 -0.78 12.37 13.68
CA GLN A 21 -0.60 12.28 12.24
C GLN A 21 -1.72 11.47 11.56
N LEU A 22 -2.16 10.37 12.18
CA LEU A 22 -3.30 9.59 11.69
C LEU A 22 -4.61 10.39 11.75
N SER A 23 -4.81 11.21 12.78
CA SER A 23 -5.99 12.10 12.88
C SER A 23 -6.00 13.15 11.77
N ASP A 24 -4.85 13.75 11.46
CA ASP A 24 -4.72 14.73 10.38
C ASP A 24 -4.94 14.05 9.03
N LEU A 25 -4.32 12.88 8.82
CA LEU A 25 -4.47 12.07 7.62
C LEU A 25 -5.92 11.61 7.41
N TYR A 26 -6.61 11.20 8.48
CA TYR A 26 -8.05 10.91 8.44
C TYR A 26 -8.83 12.10 7.90
N SER A 27 -8.57 13.30 8.42
CA SER A 27 -9.25 14.51 7.98
C SER A 27 -8.99 14.81 6.50
N LEU A 28 -7.77 14.59 6.01
CA LEU A 28 -7.45 14.73 4.58
C LEU A 28 -8.21 13.71 3.72
N VAL A 29 -8.17 12.43 4.10
CA VAL A 29 -8.86 11.35 3.38
C VAL A 29 -10.36 11.59 3.33
N LYS A 30 -11.00 11.99 4.43
CA LYS A 30 -12.44 12.25 4.47
C LYS A 30 -12.89 13.44 3.63
N ASN A 31 -12.02 14.43 3.46
CA ASN A 31 -12.29 15.59 2.61
C ASN A 31 -11.89 15.35 1.14
N THR A 32 -11.44 14.15 0.80
CA THR A 32 -11.07 13.79 -0.57
C THR A 32 -12.29 13.31 -1.34
N SER A 33 -12.62 13.99 -2.42
CA SER A 33 -13.76 13.63 -3.30
C SER A 33 -13.40 12.67 -4.43
N LYS A 34 -12.11 12.52 -4.74
CA LYS A 34 -11.62 11.62 -5.79
C LYS A 34 -11.23 10.26 -5.21
N PRO A 35 -11.15 9.19 -6.01
CA PRO A 35 -10.48 7.97 -5.61
C PRO A 35 -9.09 8.26 -5.03
N CYS A 36 -8.73 7.62 -3.92
CA CYS A 36 -7.45 7.90 -3.29
C CYS A 36 -6.69 6.66 -2.81
N ILE A 37 -5.36 6.78 -2.84
CA ILE A 37 -4.40 5.84 -2.27
C ILE A 37 -3.67 6.54 -1.14
N VAL A 38 -3.50 5.85 -0.03
CA VAL A 38 -2.58 6.24 1.04
C VAL A 38 -1.50 5.17 1.13
N ALA A 39 -0.25 5.54 0.89
CA ALA A 39 0.86 4.60 0.87
C ALA A 39 2.04 5.09 1.72
N GLY A 40 2.86 4.15 2.19
CA GLY A 40 4.14 4.45 2.83
C GLY A 40 4.38 3.69 4.12
N ASP A 41 5.36 4.13 4.88
CA ASP A 41 5.76 3.54 6.16
C ASP A 41 4.90 4.12 7.29
N PHE A 42 4.06 3.29 7.88
CA PHE A 42 3.16 3.70 8.95
C PHE A 42 3.79 3.54 10.34
N ASN A 43 4.96 2.89 10.45
CA ASN A 43 5.64 2.66 11.72
C ASN A 43 4.72 2.10 12.83
N MET A 44 3.83 1.17 12.46
CA MET A 44 2.89 0.50 13.38
C MET A 44 3.59 -0.57 14.21
N LEU A 45 4.54 -0.13 15.04
CA LEU A 45 5.41 -1.01 15.84
C LEU A 45 4.68 -1.81 16.92
N TRP A 46 3.47 -1.39 17.31
CA TRP A 46 2.74 -1.92 18.47
C TRP A 46 1.41 -2.63 18.10
N GLY A 47 1.21 -2.95 16.82
CA GLY A 47 0.16 -3.86 16.36
C GLY A 47 -0.86 -3.26 15.39
N GLU A 48 -1.64 -4.14 14.77
CA GLU A 48 -2.59 -3.85 13.69
C GLU A 48 -3.87 -3.14 14.16
N ARG A 49 -4.13 -3.05 15.47
CA ARG A 49 -5.38 -2.46 15.97
C ARG A 49 -5.52 -0.97 15.66
N GLU A 50 -4.40 -0.23 15.64
CA GLU A 50 -4.41 1.20 15.23
C GLU A 50 -4.83 1.33 13.77
N ILE A 51 -4.34 0.44 12.89
CA ILE A 51 -4.70 0.47 11.47
C ILE A 51 -6.15 0.02 11.26
N ASP A 52 -6.63 -0.98 11.99
CA ASP A 52 -8.02 -1.45 11.90
C ASP A 52 -9.03 -0.34 12.20
N LEU A 53 -8.77 0.45 13.24
CA LEU A 53 -9.61 1.61 13.59
C LEU A 53 -9.53 2.69 12.52
N PHE A 54 -8.35 2.95 11.98
CA PHE A 54 -8.17 3.92 10.90
C PHE A 54 -8.89 3.50 9.62
N LEU A 55 -8.81 2.22 9.23
CA LEU A 55 -9.52 1.66 8.09
C LEU A 55 -11.04 1.72 8.29
N ALA A 56 -11.52 1.36 9.48
CA ALA A 56 -12.95 1.44 9.81
C ALA A 56 -13.48 2.88 9.75
N ALA A 57 -12.71 3.86 10.24
CA ALA A 57 -13.10 5.27 10.24
C ALA A 57 -13.07 5.90 8.84
N THR A 58 -12.05 5.58 8.04
CA THR A 58 -11.87 6.14 6.70
C THR A 58 -12.70 5.42 5.64
N GLY A 59 -12.99 4.14 5.83
CA GLY A 59 -13.57 3.26 4.81
C GLY A 59 -12.55 2.79 3.76
N LEU A 60 -11.25 3.04 3.98
CA LEU A 60 -10.19 2.54 3.11
C LEU A 60 -10.00 1.03 3.28
N GLN A 61 -9.42 0.40 2.25
CA GLN A 61 -9.09 -1.02 2.21
C GLN A 61 -7.58 -1.21 2.08
N ASN A 62 -7.04 -2.27 2.67
CA ASN A 62 -5.62 -2.60 2.53
C ASN A 62 -5.39 -3.48 1.30
N ALA A 63 -4.46 -3.08 0.42
CA ALA A 63 -4.04 -3.90 -0.71
C ALA A 63 -3.32 -5.18 -0.25
N ASN A 64 -2.61 -5.13 0.88
CA ASN A 64 -1.95 -6.28 1.51
C ASN A 64 -2.95 -7.08 2.38
N LYS A 65 -3.77 -7.91 1.75
CA LYS A 65 -4.80 -8.71 2.46
C LYS A 65 -4.23 -9.80 3.37
N CYS A 66 -2.97 -10.17 3.18
CA CYS A 66 -2.31 -11.25 3.92
C CYS A 66 -1.38 -10.73 5.02
N ASN A 67 -1.35 -9.41 5.27
CA ASN A 67 -0.46 -8.77 6.25
C ASN A 67 1.01 -9.21 6.08
N LEU A 68 1.46 -9.32 4.83
CA LEU A 68 2.81 -9.74 4.52
C LEU A 68 3.82 -8.72 5.06
N PRO A 69 4.86 -9.15 5.79
CA PRO A 69 5.83 -8.25 6.38
C PRO A 69 6.81 -7.70 5.34
N THR A 70 7.30 -6.49 5.59
CA THR A 70 8.28 -5.77 4.76
C THR A 70 9.58 -5.47 5.51
N PHE A 71 9.56 -5.47 6.85
CA PHE A 71 10.71 -5.12 7.68
C PHE A 71 11.10 -6.21 8.69
N PRO A 72 12.39 -6.43 8.96
CA PRO A 72 13.54 -5.99 8.18
C PRO A 72 13.67 -6.80 6.88
N SER A 73 14.23 -6.21 5.82
CA SER A 73 14.22 -6.78 4.47
C SER A 73 14.89 -8.15 4.35
N ARG A 74 15.93 -8.42 5.16
CA ARG A 74 16.65 -9.70 5.18
C ARG A 74 15.89 -10.84 5.86
N GLN A 75 14.99 -10.51 6.79
CA GLN A 75 14.14 -11.48 7.48
C GLN A 75 12.84 -10.78 7.90
N PRO A 76 11.91 -10.57 6.95
CA PRO A 76 10.71 -9.77 7.19
C PRO A 76 9.84 -10.40 8.27
N ARG A 77 9.52 -9.62 9.29
CA ARG A 77 8.69 -10.04 10.44
C ARG A 77 7.67 -8.99 10.86
N ARG A 78 7.78 -7.76 10.35
CA ARG A 78 6.91 -6.63 10.67
C ARG A 78 6.31 -6.07 9.39
N HIS A 79 5.01 -5.84 9.44
CA HIS A 79 4.23 -5.17 8.42
C HIS A 79 4.16 -3.69 8.78
N LEU A 80 5.08 -2.91 8.21
CA LEU A 80 5.18 -1.47 8.49
C LEU A 80 4.75 -0.62 7.30
N ASP A 81 4.90 -1.16 6.09
CA ASP A 81 4.56 -0.46 4.85
C ASP A 81 3.17 -0.87 4.37
N PHE A 82 2.30 0.12 4.20
CA PHE A 82 0.92 -0.07 3.80
C PHE A 82 0.64 0.58 2.46
N VAL A 83 -0.28 -0.03 1.70
CA VAL A 83 -0.93 0.60 0.55
C VAL A 83 -2.43 0.47 0.76
N LEU A 84 -3.04 1.55 1.22
CA LEU A 84 -4.47 1.66 1.46
C LEU A 84 -5.13 2.35 0.28
N HIS A 85 -6.35 1.94 -0.06
CA HIS A 85 -7.06 2.50 -1.21
C HIS A 85 -8.55 2.65 -0.95
N SER A 86 -9.17 3.61 -1.63
CA SER A 86 -10.62 3.76 -1.63
C SER A 86 -11.28 2.67 -2.50
N LYS A 87 -12.59 2.47 -2.33
CA LYS A 87 -13.35 1.38 -2.98
C LYS A 87 -13.39 1.48 -4.51
N GLU A 88 -13.18 2.66 -5.06
CA GLU A 88 -13.17 2.96 -6.50
C GLU A 88 -11.87 2.49 -7.18
N ILE A 89 -10.88 2.07 -6.39
CA ILE A 89 -9.59 1.56 -6.86
C ILE A 89 -9.61 0.04 -6.83
N LEU A 90 -9.43 -0.56 -8.02
CA LEU A 90 -9.43 -2.00 -8.20
C LEU A 90 -7.99 -2.53 -8.18
N ILE A 91 -7.63 -3.25 -7.11
CA ILE A 91 -6.32 -3.90 -7.02
C ILE A 91 -6.27 -5.10 -7.98
N LYS A 92 -5.30 -5.07 -8.90
CA LYS A 92 -5.07 -6.11 -9.91
C LYS A 92 -4.03 -7.12 -9.45
N ASN A 93 -2.98 -6.63 -8.79
CA ASN A 93 -1.88 -7.45 -8.31
C ASN A 93 -1.21 -6.78 -7.10
N PHE A 94 -0.69 -7.59 -6.19
CA PHE A 94 0.06 -7.14 -5.02
C PHE A 94 1.26 -8.07 -4.85
N THR A 95 2.47 -7.50 -4.81
CA THR A 95 3.70 -8.28 -4.61
C THR A 95 4.70 -7.54 -3.74
N ILE A 96 5.49 -8.29 -2.99
CA ILE A 96 6.63 -7.79 -2.23
C ILE A 96 7.86 -8.53 -2.76
N PRO A 97 8.58 -7.98 -3.75
CA PRO A 97 9.72 -8.66 -4.32
C PRO A 97 10.87 -8.68 -3.32
N ASN A 98 11.64 -9.77 -3.32
CA ASN A 98 12.76 -9.97 -2.43
C ASN A 98 13.99 -9.16 -2.86
N VAL A 99 13.93 -7.84 -2.67
CA VAL A 99 14.99 -6.87 -2.99
C VAL A 99 15.46 -6.21 -1.70
N SER A 100 16.64 -6.58 -1.22
CA SER A 100 17.18 -6.18 0.09
C SER A 100 18.19 -5.02 0.03
N PHE A 101 18.03 -4.11 -0.93
CA PHE A 101 18.86 -2.90 -1.04
C PHE A 101 18.48 -1.81 -0.03
N SER A 102 17.31 -1.91 0.59
CA SER A 102 16.87 -1.15 1.77
C SER A 102 16.69 -2.12 2.93
N ASP A 103 16.59 -1.60 4.15
CA ASP A 103 16.11 -2.29 5.34
C ASP A 103 14.61 -2.63 5.31
N HIS A 104 13.85 -2.08 4.36
CA HIS A 104 12.48 -2.48 4.02
C HIS A 104 12.44 -3.18 2.65
N LEU A 105 11.56 -4.16 2.50
CA LEU A 105 11.19 -4.70 1.18
C LEU A 105 10.24 -3.72 0.48
N PRO A 106 10.40 -3.49 -0.82
CA PRO A 106 9.47 -2.66 -1.57
C PRO A 106 8.10 -3.35 -1.68
N VAL A 107 7.03 -2.55 -1.73
CA VAL A 107 5.67 -3.01 -2.00
C VAL A 107 5.28 -2.57 -3.41
N MET A 108 4.86 -3.52 -4.25
CA MET A 108 4.38 -3.26 -5.60
C MET A 108 2.90 -3.58 -5.72
N VAL A 109 2.14 -2.63 -6.27
CA VAL A 109 0.69 -2.75 -6.45
C VAL A 109 0.32 -2.32 -7.85
N ASP A 110 -0.28 -3.24 -8.60
CA ASP A 110 -0.95 -2.91 -9.86
C ASP A 110 -2.42 -2.64 -9.56
N PHE A 111 -2.93 -1.50 -10.04
CA PHE A 111 -4.31 -1.10 -9.82
C PHE A 111 -4.91 -0.39 -11.03
N ASP A 112 -6.23 -0.48 -11.15
CA ASP A 112 -7.04 0.34 -12.04
C ASP A 112 -7.88 1.31 -11.21
N VAL A 113 -8.17 2.48 -11.77
CA VAL A 113 -9.12 3.44 -11.19
C VAL A 113 -10.40 3.35 -12.00
N GLN A 114 -11.54 3.17 -11.35
CA GLN A 114 -12.84 3.23 -12.02
C GLN A 114 -13.14 4.68 -12.41
N VAL A 115 -13.29 4.93 -13.70
CA VAL A 115 -13.62 6.22 -14.30
C VAL A 115 -14.81 6.05 -15.24
N GLU A 116 -15.61 7.11 -15.42
CA GLU A 116 -16.76 7.08 -16.33
C GLU A 116 -16.31 6.97 -17.80
N GLU A 117 -15.26 7.71 -18.17
CA GLU A 117 -14.66 7.65 -19.49
C GLU A 117 -13.18 7.26 -19.38
N ASP A 118 -12.83 6.12 -19.99
CA ASP A 118 -11.46 5.63 -20.08
C ASP A 118 -10.80 6.14 -21.36
N HIS A 119 -9.90 7.12 -21.22
CA HIS A 119 -9.17 7.70 -22.35
C HIS A 119 -7.87 6.98 -22.68
N ARG A 120 -7.60 5.79 -22.11
CA ARG A 120 -6.41 5.01 -22.46
C ARG A 120 -6.49 4.57 -23.92
N SER A 121 -5.52 4.99 -24.73
CA SER A 121 -5.42 4.61 -26.15
C SER A 121 -4.89 3.19 -26.35
N GLU A 122 -4.20 2.62 -25.35
CA GLU A 122 -3.57 1.29 -25.40
C GLU A 122 -3.73 0.56 -24.07
N GLN A 123 -3.76 -0.77 -24.10
CA GLN A 123 -3.75 -1.58 -22.89
C GLN A 123 -2.37 -1.50 -22.22
N ARG A 124 -2.37 -1.28 -20.90
CA ARG A 124 -1.13 -1.28 -20.10
C ARG A 124 -0.58 -2.70 -20.01
N ALA A 125 0.53 -2.97 -20.70
CA ALA A 125 1.28 -4.20 -20.50
C ALA A 125 1.77 -4.28 -19.03
N PRO A 126 1.88 -5.49 -18.44
CA PRO A 126 2.44 -5.65 -17.10
C PRO A 126 3.91 -5.20 -17.12
N HIS A 127 4.17 -3.99 -16.64
CA HIS A 127 5.52 -3.44 -16.53
C HIS A 127 6.21 -4.05 -15.31
N CYS A 128 6.88 -5.18 -15.48
CA CYS A 128 7.90 -5.63 -14.54
C CYS A 128 9.28 -5.50 -15.19
N TYR A 129 10.12 -4.61 -14.66
CA TYR A 129 11.52 -4.40 -15.11
C TYR A 129 12.49 -5.42 -14.49
N CYS A 130 12.02 -6.40 -13.73
CA CYS A 130 12.86 -7.50 -13.27
C CYS A 130 13.30 -8.31 -14.49
N GLN A 131 14.55 -8.10 -14.92
CA GLN A 131 15.19 -8.88 -15.99
C GLN A 131 14.92 -10.37 -15.77
N GLN A 132 14.59 -11.09 -16.85
CA GLN A 132 14.16 -12.50 -16.86
C GLN A 132 15.21 -13.52 -16.40
N ASN A 133 16.16 -13.16 -15.55
CA ASN A 133 17.19 -14.05 -15.02
C ASN A 133 17.08 -14.21 -13.50
N GLY A 134 15.89 -14.51 -12.97
CA GLY A 134 15.79 -14.83 -11.54
C GLY A 134 14.42 -15.08 -10.91
N CYS A 135 13.31 -15.14 -11.66
CA CYS A 135 12.02 -15.49 -11.07
C CYS A 135 11.87 -17.02 -11.01
N GLN A 136 12.39 -17.64 -9.95
CA GLN A 136 11.92 -18.96 -9.54
C GLN A 136 10.66 -18.78 -8.69
N THR A 137 9.53 -19.09 -9.30
CA THR A 137 8.30 -19.50 -8.62
C THR A 137 8.58 -20.70 -7.73
N ALA A 138 8.32 -20.57 -6.42
CA ALA A 138 7.79 -21.65 -5.58
C ALA A 138 7.52 -21.13 -4.16
N ILE A 139 6.26 -20.86 -3.83
CA ILE A 139 5.68 -21.46 -2.63
C ILE A 139 4.35 -22.07 -3.07
N THR A 140 4.44 -23.36 -3.40
CA THR A 140 3.35 -24.32 -3.47
C THR A 140 2.60 -24.37 -2.15
N ALA A 141 1.29 -24.60 -2.26
CA ALA A 141 0.42 -24.99 -1.17
C ALA A 141 1.03 -26.09 -0.29
N ALA A 142 0.86 -25.92 1.02
CA ALA A 142 0.69 -26.97 2.02
C ALA A 142 -0.18 -26.39 3.15
#